data_AF-A0AAV5RV92-F1
#
_entry.id   AF-A0AAV5RV92-F1
#
_cell.length_a   1.000
_cell.length_b   1.000
_cell.length_c   1.000
_cell.angle_alpha   90.00
_cell.angle_beta   90.00
_cell.angle_gamma   90.00
#
_symmetry.space_group_name_H-M   'P 1'
#
loop_
_entity.id
_entity.type
_entity.pdbx_description
1 polymer ?
#
loop_
_entity_poly.entity_id
_entity_poly.type
_entity_poly.pdbx_seq_one_letter_code
_entity_poly.pdbx_strand_id
1 'polypeptide(L)'
;MPPRRSTLNKVNRKGQNAQREVRPEVFQDSVARNQLINNREVLADDAARAARKPSQSRLEHRKEQARLRLYGRRHHEKQRKEQGRYSEKELGLPTLNRSVVPGFRVKKGKKGKKLVADDDTLLMNRLVKSIGDAYEDTVESKLEKDRRLQEIRELKRQEIERKEAAKEEKLEDKKTEIRKKASEARSLRRKTKRDLEHAAREAAAEEKSTGKSKKKSVSFA
;
A
#
# COMPACT_ATOMS: atom_id res chain seq x y z
N MET A 1 -10.13 -27.87 -74.23
CA MET A 1 -9.02 -27.29 -73.44
C MET A 1 -9.16 -27.72 -71.99
N PRO A 2 -8.16 -28.35 -71.36
CA PRO A 2 -8.22 -28.72 -69.94
C PRO A 2 -7.87 -27.51 -69.05
N PRO A 3 -8.48 -27.36 -67.85
CA PRO A 3 -8.18 -26.23 -66.98
C PRO A 3 -6.79 -26.35 -66.34
N ARG A 4 -6.08 -25.21 -66.31
CA ARG A 4 -4.75 -25.03 -65.74
C ARG A 4 -4.77 -25.35 -64.23
N ARG A 5 -3.97 -26.34 -63.82
CA ARG A 5 -3.70 -26.63 -62.40
C ARG A 5 -2.99 -25.44 -61.76
N SER A 6 -3.62 -24.82 -60.76
CA SER A 6 -3.00 -23.81 -59.90
C SER A 6 -1.96 -24.47 -58.99
N THR A 7 -0.70 -24.11 -59.19
CA THR A 7 0.38 -24.42 -58.25
C THR A 7 0.46 -23.29 -57.24
N LEU A 8 -0.05 -23.46 -56.01
CA LEU A 8 0.36 -22.65 -54.86
C LEU A 8 -0.08 -23.30 -53.54
N ASN A 9 0.84 -23.22 -52.57
CA ASN A 9 0.75 -23.57 -51.14
C ASN A 9 1.05 -25.02 -50.73
N LYS A 10 2.31 -25.41 -50.90
CA LYS A 10 2.98 -26.38 -50.01
C LYS A 10 3.16 -25.71 -48.63
N VAL A 11 2.16 -25.82 -47.76
CA VAL A 11 2.30 -25.43 -46.36
C VAL A 11 3.19 -26.47 -45.67
N ASN A 12 4.35 -26.02 -45.17
CA ASN A 12 5.30 -26.81 -44.39
C ASN A 12 4.58 -27.52 -43.22
N ARG A 13 4.38 -28.83 -43.32
CA ARG A 13 3.85 -29.70 -42.25
C ARG A 13 4.95 -30.19 -41.29
N LYS A 14 5.80 -29.28 -40.81
CA LYS A 14 6.75 -29.58 -39.72
C LYS A 14 6.57 -28.52 -38.65
N GLY A 15 5.64 -28.78 -37.72
CA GLY A 15 5.35 -27.91 -36.58
C GLY A 15 3.91 -27.92 -36.06
N GLN A 16 2.97 -28.61 -36.71
CA GLN A 16 1.53 -28.55 -36.36
C GLN A 16 1.09 -29.33 -35.10
N ASN A 17 2.04 -29.79 -34.28
CA ASN A 17 1.73 -30.35 -32.95
C ASN A 17 1.99 -29.35 -31.82
N ALA A 18 1.98 -28.05 -32.10
CA ALA A 18 1.89 -27.02 -31.06
C ALA A 18 0.41 -26.77 -30.75
N GLN A 19 -0.14 -27.62 -29.87
CA GLN A 19 -1.46 -27.49 -29.23
C GLN A 19 -2.65 -27.46 -30.20
N ARG A 20 -3.40 -28.57 -30.28
CA ARG A 20 -4.81 -28.50 -30.71
C ARG A 20 -5.55 -27.70 -29.64
N GLU A 21 -5.65 -26.39 -29.81
CA GLU A 21 -6.59 -25.59 -29.03
C GLU A 21 -7.98 -26.08 -29.39
N VAL A 22 -8.61 -26.82 -28.48
CA VAL A 22 -10.03 -27.16 -28.56
C VAL A 22 -10.80 -25.87 -28.26
N ARG A 23 -10.90 -25.01 -29.28
CA ARG A 23 -11.79 -23.86 -29.24
C ARG A 23 -13.18 -24.36 -29.54
N PRO A 24 -14.20 -24.05 -28.71
CA PRO A 24 -15.56 -24.46 -28.99
C PRO A 24 -15.97 -23.97 -30.38
N GLU A 25 -16.46 -24.89 -31.22
CA GLU A 25 -16.77 -24.67 -32.64
C GLU A 25 -17.77 -23.52 -32.86
N VAL A 26 -18.56 -23.23 -31.82
CA VAL A 26 -19.51 -22.12 -31.70
C VAL A 26 -18.91 -20.75 -32.05
N PHE A 27 -17.62 -20.52 -31.78
CA PHE A 27 -16.98 -19.22 -32.04
C PHE A 27 -16.29 -19.12 -33.42
N GLN A 28 -16.14 -20.23 -34.14
CA GLN A 28 -15.52 -20.25 -35.47
C GLN A 28 -16.56 -20.35 -36.58
N ASP A 29 -17.70 -20.98 -36.31
CA ASP A 29 -18.77 -21.14 -37.29
C ASP A 29 -19.57 -19.83 -37.43
N SER A 30 -19.46 -19.19 -38.60
CA SER A 30 -20.19 -17.97 -38.92
C SER A 30 -21.71 -18.16 -38.87
N VAL A 31 -22.19 -19.38 -39.09
CA VAL A 31 -23.62 -19.72 -39.03
C VAL A 31 -24.08 -19.76 -37.57
N ALA A 32 -23.33 -20.43 -36.70
CA ALA A 32 -23.61 -20.48 -35.26
C ALA A 32 -23.54 -19.08 -34.60
N ARG A 33 -22.59 -18.24 -35.03
CA ARG A 33 -22.46 -16.86 -34.55
C ARG A 33 -23.72 -16.03 -34.85
N ASN A 34 -24.28 -16.16 -36.06
CA ASN A 34 -25.49 -15.43 -36.45
C ASN A 34 -26.74 -15.92 -35.69
N GLN A 35 -26.78 -17.19 -35.31
CA GLN A 35 -27.87 -17.74 -34.50
C GLN A 35 -27.82 -17.23 -33.05
N LEU A 36 -26.63 -17.07 -32.47
CA LEU A 36 -26.46 -16.53 -31.11
C LEU A 36 -26.67 -15.01 -31.02
N ILE A 37 -26.54 -14.27 -32.12
CA ILE A 37 -26.80 -12.82 -32.13
C ILE A 37 -28.26 -12.52 -31.78
N ASN A 38 -29.20 -13.42 -32.06
CA ASN A 38 -30.61 -13.22 -31.74
C ASN A 38 -31.00 -13.70 -30.34
N ASN A 39 -30.07 -14.26 -29.56
CA ASN A 39 -30.34 -14.70 -28.21
C ASN A 39 -30.43 -13.49 -27.28
N ARG A 40 -31.66 -13.19 -26.85
CA ARG A 40 -32.00 -12.04 -25.99
C ARG A 40 -31.17 -12.00 -24.70
N GLU A 41 -30.81 -13.15 -24.15
CA GLU A 41 -29.98 -13.26 -22.94
C GLU A 41 -28.53 -12.83 -23.19
N VAL A 42 -27.94 -13.28 -24.30
CA VAL A 42 -26.57 -12.91 -24.70
C VAL A 42 -26.49 -11.43 -25.04
N LEU A 43 -27.50 -10.90 -25.76
CA LEU A 43 -27.61 -9.48 -26.05
C LEU A 43 -27.79 -8.62 -24.80
N ALA A 44 -28.55 -9.09 -23.81
CA ALA A 44 -28.74 -8.39 -22.55
C ALA A 44 -27.44 -8.35 -21.72
N ASP A 45 -26.69 -9.44 -21.69
CA ASP A 45 -25.39 -9.52 -21.03
C ASP A 45 -24.33 -8.66 -21.72
N ASP A 46 -24.31 -8.63 -23.06
CA ASP A 46 -23.40 -7.79 -23.84
C ASP A 46 -23.76 -6.30 -23.71
N ALA A 47 -25.04 -5.94 -23.71
CA ALA A 47 -25.51 -4.58 -23.46
C ALA A 47 -25.15 -4.13 -22.03
N ALA A 48 -25.34 -4.99 -21.03
CA ALA A 48 -24.95 -4.73 -19.64
C ALA A 48 -23.43 -4.61 -19.49
N ARG A 49 -22.65 -5.40 -20.25
CA ARG A 49 -21.18 -5.35 -20.26
C ARG A 49 -20.66 -4.10 -20.97
N ALA A 50 -21.33 -3.64 -22.03
CA ALA A 50 -21.03 -2.41 -22.74
C ALA A 50 -21.40 -1.16 -21.93
N ALA A 51 -22.46 -1.21 -21.12
CA ALA A 51 -22.86 -0.13 -20.22
C ALA A 51 -21.89 0.08 -19.04
N ARG A 52 -21.10 -0.94 -18.67
CA ARG A 52 -20.10 -0.84 -17.59
C ARG A 52 -18.86 -0.09 -18.08
N LYS A 53 -18.59 1.07 -17.46
CA LYS A 53 -17.35 1.82 -17.71
C LYS A 53 -16.14 0.92 -17.36
N PRO A 54 -15.19 0.71 -18.28
CA PRO A 54 -13.99 -0.07 -17.98
C PRO A 54 -13.18 0.59 -16.86
N SER A 55 -12.53 -0.21 -16.03
CA SER A 55 -11.63 0.28 -14.99
C SER A 55 -10.51 1.15 -15.58
N GLN A 56 -10.04 2.12 -14.80
CA GLN A 56 -8.95 3.02 -15.20
C GLN A 56 -7.73 2.23 -15.71
N SER A 57 -7.35 1.15 -15.01
CA SER A 57 -6.26 0.25 -15.44
C SER A 57 -6.46 -0.37 -16.82
N ARG A 58 -7.70 -0.73 -17.17
CA ARG A 58 -8.03 -1.35 -18.46
C ARG A 58 -8.08 -0.32 -19.58
N LEU A 59 -8.51 0.91 -19.27
CA LEU A 59 -8.45 2.04 -20.19
C LEU A 59 -7.01 2.41 -20.51
N GLU A 60 -6.15 2.53 -19.51
CA GLU A 60 -4.73 2.83 -19.70
C GLU A 60 -4.04 1.74 -20.53
N HIS A 61 -4.23 0.47 -20.20
CA HIS A 61 -3.68 -0.63 -21.00
C HIS A 61 -4.19 -0.62 -22.45
N ARG A 62 -5.48 -0.30 -22.68
CA ARG A 62 -6.03 -0.17 -24.04
C ARG A 62 -5.42 1.01 -24.80
N LYS A 63 -5.22 2.17 -24.15
CA LYS A 63 -4.55 3.33 -24.73
C LYS A 63 -3.09 3.03 -25.07
N GLU A 64 -2.38 2.36 -24.17
CA GLU A 64 -0.99 1.93 -24.38
C GLU A 64 -0.89 0.98 -25.57
N GLN A 65 -1.76 -0.03 -25.65
CA GLN A 65 -1.80 -0.94 -26.79
C GLN A 65 -2.14 -0.25 -28.11
N ALA A 66 -3.12 0.68 -28.11
CA ALA A 66 -3.46 1.45 -29.30
C ALA A 66 -2.29 2.33 -29.75
N ARG A 67 -1.61 2.97 -28.79
CA ARG A 67 -0.41 3.79 -29.04
C ARG A 67 0.75 2.96 -29.58
N LEU A 68 0.95 1.74 -29.05
CA LEU A 68 1.94 0.79 -29.54
C LEU A 68 1.64 0.29 -30.96
N ARG A 69 0.36 0.12 -31.34
CA ARG A 69 -0.03 -0.25 -32.71
C ARG A 69 0.21 0.89 -33.70
N LEU A 70 -0.11 2.12 -33.30
CA LEU A 70 -0.04 3.29 -34.18
C LEU A 70 1.40 3.79 -34.37
N TYR A 71 2.15 3.93 -33.28
CA TYR A 71 3.50 4.53 -33.28
C TYR A 71 4.62 3.52 -33.04
N GLY A 72 4.30 2.24 -32.84
CA GLY A 72 5.27 1.24 -32.40
C GLY A 72 5.73 1.47 -30.95
N ARG A 73 6.72 0.68 -30.51
CA ARG A 73 7.43 0.95 -29.25
C ARG A 73 8.14 2.29 -29.32
N ARG A 74 8.11 3.03 -28.21
CA ARG A 74 8.74 4.36 -28.12
C ARG A 74 10.24 4.24 -28.41
N HIS A 75 10.83 5.25 -29.02
CA HIS A 75 12.24 5.26 -29.42
C HIS A 75 13.20 4.94 -28.25
N HIS A 76 12.92 5.44 -27.03
CA HIS A 76 13.73 5.11 -25.84
C HIS A 76 13.64 3.65 -25.41
N GLU A 77 12.50 2.97 -25.63
CA GLU A 77 12.36 1.54 -25.34
C GLU A 77 13.08 0.68 -26.38
N LYS A 78 13.07 1.11 -27.65
CA LYS A 78 13.86 0.49 -28.71
C LYS A 78 15.36 0.66 -28.46
N GLN A 79 15.79 1.88 -28.17
CA GLN A 79 17.18 2.20 -27.81
C GLN A 79 17.65 1.46 -26.58
N ARG A 80 16.82 1.28 -25.54
CA ARG A 80 17.23 0.51 -24.35
C ARG A 80 17.49 -0.96 -24.65
N LYS A 81 16.80 -1.52 -25.65
CA LYS A 81 16.98 -2.90 -26.11
C LYS A 81 18.11 -3.04 -27.15
N GLU A 82 18.28 -2.06 -28.03
CA GLU A 82 19.32 -2.01 -29.07
C GLU A 82 20.70 -1.62 -28.52
N GLN A 83 20.77 -0.72 -27.53
CA GLN A 83 22.04 -0.25 -26.96
C GLN A 83 22.65 -1.23 -25.94
N GLY A 84 22.07 -2.42 -25.74
CA GLY A 84 22.62 -3.44 -24.83
C GLY A 84 23.07 -2.82 -23.51
N ARG A 85 22.23 -1.97 -22.89
CA ARG A 85 22.59 -1.29 -21.64
C ARG A 85 22.66 -2.33 -20.54
N TYR A 86 23.82 -2.95 -20.44
CA TYR A 86 24.13 -3.96 -19.46
C TYR A 86 23.90 -3.39 -18.07
N SER A 87 23.27 -4.17 -17.20
CA SER A 87 23.17 -3.79 -15.80
C SER A 87 24.55 -3.79 -15.15
N GLU A 88 24.75 -3.02 -14.08
CA GLU A 88 26.03 -2.99 -13.32
C GLU A 88 26.50 -4.40 -12.91
N LYS A 89 25.55 -5.33 -12.74
CA LYS A 89 25.79 -6.74 -12.45
C LYS A 89 26.36 -7.52 -13.64
N GLU A 90 25.93 -7.18 -14.85
CA GLU A 90 26.39 -7.82 -16.09
C GLU A 90 27.79 -7.34 -16.48
N LEU A 91 28.17 -6.10 -16.13
CA LEU A 91 29.53 -5.59 -16.30
C LEU A 91 30.54 -6.12 -15.26
N GLY A 92 30.09 -6.89 -14.27
CA GLY A 92 30.96 -7.38 -13.19
C GLY A 92 31.61 -6.26 -12.37
N LEU A 93 30.99 -5.07 -12.30
CA LEU A 93 31.52 -3.97 -11.50
C LEU A 93 31.40 -4.32 -10.02
N PRO A 94 32.47 -4.17 -9.22
CA PRO A 94 32.41 -4.41 -7.78
C PRO A 94 31.40 -3.45 -7.14
N THR A 95 30.54 -3.97 -6.27
CA THR A 95 29.56 -3.12 -5.56
C THR A 95 30.30 -2.20 -4.59
N LEU A 96 30.20 -0.89 -4.80
CA LEU A 96 30.81 0.08 -3.90
C LEU A 96 30.19 0.01 -2.50
N ASN A 97 31.00 0.35 -1.49
CA ASN A 97 30.54 0.52 -0.12
C ASN A 97 29.38 1.53 -0.09
N ARG A 98 28.23 1.11 0.43
CA ARG A 98 27.06 1.98 0.60
C ARG A 98 27.21 2.78 1.89
N SER A 99 26.85 4.06 1.86
CA SER A 99 26.75 4.85 3.08
C SER A 99 25.69 4.25 4.00
N VAL A 100 26.08 3.96 5.24
CA VAL A 100 25.16 3.49 6.27
C VAL A 100 24.47 4.71 6.85
N VAL A 101 23.17 4.88 6.58
CA VAL A 101 22.38 5.92 7.25
C VAL A 101 22.35 5.61 8.75
N PRO A 102 22.84 6.51 9.63
CA PRO A 102 22.88 6.27 11.06
C PRO A 102 21.46 6.02 11.59
N GLY A 103 21.29 4.95 12.37
CA GLY A 103 19.99 4.54 12.94
C GLY A 103 19.17 3.57 12.09
N PHE A 104 19.49 3.36 10.80
CA PHE A 104 18.78 2.40 9.95
C PHE A 104 19.56 1.08 9.83
N ARG A 105 19.25 0.12 10.69
CA ARG A 105 19.78 -1.26 10.59
C ARG A 105 18.91 -2.08 9.64
N VAL A 106 19.43 -2.42 8.46
CA VAL A 106 18.78 -3.38 7.55
C VAL A 106 18.72 -4.73 8.25
N LYS A 107 17.51 -5.19 8.60
CA LYS A 107 17.31 -6.52 9.18
C LYS A 107 17.75 -7.58 8.15
N LYS A 108 18.93 -8.15 8.33
CA LYS A 108 19.46 -9.26 7.53
C LYS A 108 18.92 -10.58 8.08
N GLY A 109 18.38 -11.44 7.22
CA GLY A 109 17.85 -12.77 7.59
C GLY A 109 16.50 -13.09 6.93
N LYS A 110 16.12 -14.37 6.92
CA LYS A 110 14.79 -14.81 6.48
C LYS A 110 13.76 -14.35 7.53
N LYS A 111 12.72 -13.64 7.11
CA LYS A 111 11.60 -13.31 8.00
C LYS A 111 10.86 -14.63 8.33
N GLY A 112 10.75 -14.97 9.61
CA GLY A 112 9.97 -16.12 10.06
C GLY A 112 8.48 -16.00 9.71
N LYS A 113 7.71 -17.08 9.91
CA LYS A 113 6.25 -17.05 9.78
C LYS A 113 5.68 -16.04 10.79
N LYS A 114 4.73 -15.22 10.35
CA LYS A 114 3.97 -14.36 11.26
C LYS A 114 2.85 -15.18 11.86
N LEU A 115 3.00 -15.57 13.12
CA LEU A 115 1.92 -16.14 13.90
C LEU A 115 0.96 -15.01 14.24
N VAL A 116 -0.33 -15.26 14.06
CA VAL A 116 -1.39 -14.37 14.52
C VAL A 116 -1.74 -14.84 15.94
N ALA A 117 -1.91 -13.90 16.86
CA ALA A 117 -2.29 -14.22 18.23
C ALA A 117 -3.73 -14.73 18.29
N ASP A 118 -4.03 -15.63 19.23
CA ASP A 118 -5.36 -16.22 19.39
C ASP A 118 -6.43 -15.17 19.75
N ASP A 119 -6.01 -14.06 20.37
CA ASP A 119 -6.87 -12.94 20.75
C ASP A 119 -7.41 -12.15 19.54
N ASP A 120 -6.71 -12.20 18.40
CA ASP A 120 -7.06 -11.45 17.19
C ASP A 120 -8.16 -12.16 16.38
N THR A 121 -9.33 -12.35 17.01
CA THR A 121 -10.49 -13.05 16.44
C THR A 121 -10.93 -12.52 15.08
N LEU A 122 -10.89 -11.19 14.87
CA LEU A 122 -11.22 -10.59 13.57
C LEU A 122 -10.25 -11.00 12.46
N LEU A 123 -8.96 -11.01 12.76
CA LEU A 123 -7.92 -11.37 11.81
C LEU A 123 -7.98 -12.87 11.49
N MET A 124 -8.19 -13.69 12.52
CA MET A 124 -8.46 -15.13 12.38
C MET A 124 -9.66 -15.40 11.48
N ASN A 125 -10.82 -14.80 11.78
CA ASN A 125 -12.04 -14.99 11.01
C ASN A 125 -11.87 -14.56 9.55
N ARG A 126 -11.19 -13.42 9.29
CA ARG A 126 -10.88 -12.99 7.93
C ARG A 126 -10.03 -14.02 7.20
N LEU A 127 -8.99 -14.53 7.86
CA LEU A 127 -8.07 -15.49 7.26
C LEU A 127 -8.78 -16.80 6.94
N VAL A 128 -9.52 -17.36 7.90
CA VAL A 128 -10.29 -18.61 7.73
C VAL A 128 -11.24 -18.49 6.54
N LYS A 129 -12.06 -17.43 6.47
CA LYS A 129 -12.98 -17.22 5.34
C LYS A 129 -12.25 -17.06 4.01
N SER A 130 -11.19 -16.25 3.97
CA SER A 130 -10.43 -16.01 2.74
C SER A 130 -9.68 -17.24 2.22
N ILE A 131 -9.24 -18.10 3.15
CA ILE A 131 -8.56 -19.36 2.82
C ILE A 131 -9.61 -20.38 2.36
N GLY A 132 -10.73 -20.51 3.07
CA GLY A 132 -11.85 -21.36 2.66
C GLY A 132 -12.27 -21.06 1.21
N ASP A 133 -12.55 -19.79 0.89
CA ASP A 133 -12.91 -19.35 -0.46
C ASP A 133 -11.84 -19.64 -1.54
N ALA A 134 -10.57 -19.76 -1.16
CA ALA A 134 -9.48 -20.00 -2.10
C ALA A 134 -9.24 -21.49 -2.41
N TYR A 135 -9.61 -22.38 -1.50
CA TYR A 135 -9.35 -23.81 -1.60
C TYR A 135 -10.63 -24.65 -1.78
N GLU A 136 -11.78 -24.15 -1.34
CA GLU A 136 -13.06 -24.83 -1.49
C GLU A 136 -13.77 -24.34 -2.77
N ASP A 137 -13.79 -25.18 -3.80
CA ASP A 137 -14.57 -24.94 -5.01
C ASP A 137 -16.07 -25.22 -4.74
N THR A 138 -16.72 -24.31 -4.01
CA THR A 138 -18.15 -24.41 -3.74
C THR A 138 -18.96 -23.93 -4.94
N VAL A 139 -19.86 -24.79 -5.44
CA VAL A 139 -20.85 -24.42 -6.45
C VAL A 139 -22.00 -23.69 -5.75
N GLU A 140 -21.92 -22.35 -5.76
CA GLU A 140 -22.88 -21.48 -5.11
C GLU A 140 -23.56 -20.52 -6.11
N SER A 141 -24.71 -19.99 -5.72
CA SER A 141 -25.41 -18.98 -6.51
C SER A 141 -24.60 -17.67 -6.55
N LYS A 142 -24.81 -16.85 -7.59
CA LYS A 142 -24.14 -15.54 -7.72
C LYS A 142 -24.38 -14.64 -6.49
N LEU A 143 -25.57 -14.72 -5.90
CA LEU A 143 -25.95 -13.94 -4.72
C LEU A 143 -25.18 -14.37 -3.46
N GLU A 144 -24.96 -15.67 -3.28
CA GLU A 144 -24.19 -16.18 -2.13
C GLU A 144 -22.71 -15.80 -2.24
N LYS A 145 -22.15 -15.91 -3.44
CA LYS A 145 -20.78 -15.46 -3.70
C LYS A 145 -20.57 -13.97 -3.37
N ASP A 146 -21.53 -13.13 -3.79
CA ASP A 146 -21.46 -11.70 -3.50
C ASP A 146 -21.58 -11.41 -2.00
N ARG A 147 -22.41 -12.17 -1.25
CA ARG A 147 -22.50 -12.07 0.22
C ARG A 147 -21.19 -12.46 0.91
N ARG A 148 -20.58 -13.58 0.52
CA ARG A 148 -19.26 -14.01 1.06
C ARG A 148 -18.19 -12.95 0.85
N LEU A 149 -18.12 -12.39 -0.36
CA LEU A 149 -17.19 -11.31 -0.68
C LEU A 149 -17.48 -10.03 0.11
N GLN A 150 -18.74 -9.71 0.39
CA GLN A 150 -19.11 -8.58 1.25
C GLN A 150 -18.66 -8.81 2.69
N GLU A 151 -18.90 -9.99 3.26
CA GLU A 151 -18.45 -10.34 4.61
C GLU A 151 -16.92 -10.22 4.76
N ILE A 152 -16.15 -10.70 3.78
CA ILE A 152 -14.69 -10.56 3.79
C ILE A 152 -14.26 -9.08 3.70
N ARG A 153 -14.97 -8.27 2.90
CA ARG A 153 -14.69 -6.83 2.80
C ARG A 153 -15.00 -6.11 4.11
N GLU A 154 -16.09 -6.46 4.79
CA GLU A 154 -16.48 -5.89 6.09
C GLU A 154 -15.46 -6.23 7.17
N LEU A 155 -15.06 -7.50 7.29
CA LEU A 155 -14.01 -7.92 8.22
C LEU A 155 -12.69 -7.20 7.94
N LYS A 156 -12.35 -6.99 6.67
CA LYS A 156 -11.14 -6.24 6.28
C LYS A 156 -11.26 -4.75 6.65
N ARG A 157 -12.43 -4.13 6.49
CA ARG A 157 -12.65 -2.74 6.92
C ARG A 157 -12.48 -2.60 8.43
N GLN A 158 -13.10 -3.47 9.21
CA GLN A 158 -12.98 -3.48 10.67
C GLN A 158 -11.52 -3.68 11.13
N GLU A 159 -10.75 -4.55 10.47
CA GLU A 159 -9.32 -4.72 10.77
C GLU A 159 -8.52 -3.44 10.52
N ILE A 160 -8.83 -2.73 9.43
CA ILE A 160 -8.17 -1.46 9.08
C ILE A 160 -8.54 -0.38 10.09
N GLU A 161 -9.82 -0.24 10.43
CA GLU A 161 -10.31 0.71 11.43
C GLU A 161 -9.65 0.50 12.80
N ARG A 162 -9.57 -0.77 13.28
CA ARG A 162 -8.86 -1.07 14.53
C ARG A 162 -7.37 -0.70 14.47
N LYS A 163 -6.71 -0.92 13.33
CA LYS A 163 -5.30 -0.56 13.13
C LYS A 163 -5.09 0.94 13.04
N GLU A 164 -6.05 1.68 12.51
CA GLU A 164 -6.04 3.13 12.45
C GLU A 164 -6.27 3.72 13.84
N ALA A 165 -7.28 3.26 14.57
CA ALA A 165 -7.55 3.65 15.95
C ALA A 165 -6.32 3.41 16.85
N ALA A 166 -5.70 2.23 16.78
CA ALA A 166 -4.49 1.93 17.55
C ALA A 166 -3.26 2.77 17.16
N LYS A 167 -3.21 3.34 15.94
CA LYS A 167 -2.17 4.30 15.57
C LYS A 167 -2.49 5.68 16.11
N GLU A 168 -3.75 6.10 16.02
CA GLU A 168 -4.22 7.37 16.54
C GLU A 168 -4.04 7.46 18.06
N GLU A 169 -4.43 6.43 18.80
CA GLU A 169 -4.22 6.30 20.24
C GLU A 169 -2.74 6.47 20.60
N LYS A 170 -1.83 5.75 19.92
CA LYS A 170 -0.38 5.89 20.12
C LYS A 170 0.15 7.29 19.83
N LEU A 171 -0.47 8.02 18.90
CA LEU A 171 -0.09 9.40 18.59
C LEU A 171 -0.61 10.36 19.66
N GLU A 172 -1.86 10.19 20.11
CA GLU A 172 -2.45 10.99 21.17
C GLU A 172 -1.73 10.75 22.51
N ASP A 173 -1.43 9.51 22.87
CA ASP A 173 -0.65 9.18 24.06
C ASP A 173 0.69 9.92 24.06
N LYS A 174 1.45 9.84 22.96
CA LYS A 174 2.72 10.57 22.85
C LYS A 174 2.55 12.08 22.91
N LYS A 175 1.48 12.63 22.30
CA LYS A 175 1.19 14.07 22.42
C LYS A 175 0.88 14.45 23.86
N THR A 176 0.09 13.65 24.58
CA THR A 176 -0.22 13.93 26.00
C THR A 176 1.01 13.79 26.89
N GLU A 177 1.87 12.79 26.66
CA GLU A 177 3.15 12.64 27.36
C GLU A 177 4.05 13.86 27.17
N ILE A 178 4.18 14.34 25.93
CA ILE A 178 4.97 15.55 25.63
C ILE A 178 4.37 16.77 26.34
N ARG A 179 3.04 16.93 26.31
CA ARG A 179 2.35 18.03 26.99
C ARG A 179 2.54 17.96 28.52
N LYS A 180 2.43 16.77 29.12
CA LYS A 180 2.64 16.55 30.55
C LYS A 180 4.07 16.88 30.96
N LYS A 181 5.07 16.33 30.25
CA LYS A 181 6.50 16.62 30.47
C LYS A 181 6.80 18.12 30.35
N ALA A 182 6.23 18.80 29.35
CA ALA A 182 6.38 20.24 29.19
C ALA A 182 5.72 21.04 30.32
N SER A 183 4.55 20.61 30.79
CA SER A 183 3.84 21.24 31.91
C SER A 183 4.61 21.08 33.23
N GLU A 184 5.09 19.88 33.51
CA GLU A 184 5.91 19.56 34.68
C GLU A 184 7.22 20.36 34.68
N ALA A 185 7.92 20.44 33.55
CA ALA A 185 9.12 21.27 33.44
C ALA A 185 8.83 22.76 33.72
N ARG A 186 7.70 23.30 33.26
CA ARG A 186 7.29 24.68 33.54
C ARG A 186 6.91 24.88 35.01
N SER A 187 6.21 23.93 35.62
CA SER A 187 5.81 24.03 37.03
C SER A 187 7.03 23.96 37.95
N LEU A 188 7.98 23.07 37.66
CA LEU A 188 9.27 22.99 38.36
C LEU A 188 10.08 24.28 38.22
N ARG A 189 10.17 24.87 37.02
CA ARG A 189 10.81 26.19 36.81
C ARG A 189 10.14 27.30 37.61
N ARG A 190 8.81 27.29 37.72
CA ARG A 190 8.08 28.29 38.51
C ARG A 190 8.27 28.10 40.02
N LYS A 191 8.29 26.85 40.49
CA LYS A 191 8.56 26.52 41.90
C LYS A 191 9.97 26.95 42.29
N THR A 192 10.98 26.47 41.56
CA THR A 192 12.39 26.86 41.80
C THR A 192 12.60 28.38 41.76
N LYS A 193 11.96 29.11 40.84
CA LYS A 193 12.03 30.58 40.84
C LYS A 193 11.43 31.20 42.11
N ARG A 194 10.26 30.72 42.57
CA ARG A 194 9.64 31.20 43.81
C ARG A 194 10.49 30.87 45.04
N ASP A 195 11.05 29.67 45.09
CA ASP A 195 11.89 29.22 46.20
C ASP A 195 13.17 30.08 46.27
N LEU A 196 13.77 30.42 45.12
CA LEU A 196 14.90 31.36 45.04
C LEU A 196 14.52 32.78 45.47
N GLU A 197 13.36 33.29 45.06
CA GLU A 197 12.87 34.61 45.48
C GLU A 197 12.56 34.65 46.99
N HIS A 198 12.03 33.57 47.56
CA HIS A 198 11.79 33.44 49.00
C HIS A 198 13.11 33.40 49.78
N ALA A 199 14.05 32.56 49.36
CA ALA A 199 15.38 32.48 49.98
C ALA A 199 16.13 33.82 49.90
N ALA A 200 16.03 34.54 48.79
CA ALA A 200 16.61 35.89 48.66
C ALA A 200 15.95 36.92 49.59
N ARG A 201 14.63 36.83 49.81
CA ARG A 201 13.91 37.69 50.77
C ARG A 201 14.26 37.37 52.22
N GLU A 202 14.40 36.10 52.56
CA GLU A 202 14.80 35.64 53.90
C GLU A 202 16.24 36.07 54.21
N ALA A 203 17.18 35.87 53.28
CA ALA A 203 18.55 36.37 53.41
C ALA A 203 18.62 37.90 53.58
N ALA A 204 17.83 38.66 52.81
CA ALA A 204 17.75 40.12 52.94
C ALA A 204 17.07 40.59 54.24
N ALA A 205 16.22 39.77 54.86
CA ALA A 205 15.62 40.05 56.16
C ALA A 205 16.59 39.76 57.32
N GLU A 206 17.41 38.71 57.21
CA GLU A 206 18.48 38.40 58.18
C GLU A 206 19.65 39.42 58.13
N GLU A 207 19.98 39.96 56.95
CA GLU A 207 20.95 41.05 56.84
C GLU A 207 20.44 42.35 57.49
N LYS A 208 19.13 42.61 57.43
CA LYS A 208 18.52 43.78 58.07
C LYS A 208 18.35 43.64 59.59
N SER A 209 18.29 42.43 60.13
CA SER A 209 18.18 42.19 61.59
C SER A 209 19.53 42.19 62.30
N THR A 210 20.63 41.92 61.58
CA THR A 210 22.02 41.96 62.10
C THR A 210 22.68 43.33 61.97
N GLY A 211 22.14 44.22 61.12
CA GLY A 211 22.50 45.63 61.06
C GLY A 211 21.93 46.45 62.22
N LYS A 212 22.63 46.47 63.36
CA LYS A 212 22.38 47.36 64.50
C LYS A 212 22.26 48.81 64.01
N SER A 213 21.03 49.31 63.88
CA SER A 213 20.77 50.67 63.44
C SER A 213 21.36 51.64 64.47
N LYS A 214 22.40 52.39 64.06
CA LYS A 214 22.97 53.47 64.86
C LYS A 214 21.89 54.52 65.06
N LYS A 215 21.33 54.59 66.27
CA LYS A 215 20.44 55.68 66.68
C LYS A 215 21.23 57.00 66.53
N LYS A 216 20.71 57.94 65.75
CA LYS A 216 21.30 59.28 65.62
C LYS A 216 21.12 60.00 66.97
N SER A 217 22.21 60.25 67.68
CA SER A 217 22.22 61.09 68.88
C SER A 217 22.42 62.55 68.47
N VAL A 218 21.55 63.43 68.94
CA VAL A 218 21.67 64.88 68.76
C VAL A 218 22.48 65.43 69.94
N SER A 219 23.61 66.09 69.67
CA SER A 219 24.40 66.80 70.67
C SER A 219 23.98 68.26 70.70
N PHE A 220 23.56 68.75 71.87
CA PHE A 220 23.37 70.18 72.12
C PHE A 220 24.73 70.82 72.47
N ALA A 221 25.05 71.91 71.79
CA ALA A 221 26.13 72.83 72.11
C ALA A 221 25.52 74.22 72.32
#